data_AF-Q7M4A1-F1
#
_entry.id   AF-Q7M4A1-F1
#
_cell.length_a   1.000
_cell.length_b   1.000
_cell.length_c   1.000
_cell.angle_alpha   90.00
_cell.angle_beta   90.00
_cell.angle_gamma   90.00
#
_symmetry.space_group_name_H-M   'P 1'
#
loop_
_entity.id
_entity.type
_entity.pdbx_description
1 polymer ?
#
loop_
_entity_poly.entity_id
_entity_poly.type
_entity_poly.pdbx_seq_one_letter_code
_entity_poly.pdbx_strand_id
1 'polypeptide(L)' 'ALIGPSGAILDDGTQVQFSKAGVTVLLEGPSGYVFSDGTLVQKKS' A
#
# COMPACT_ATOMS: atom_id res chain seq x y z
N ALA A 1 -3.57 -0.63 -7.77
CA ALA A 1 -2.18 -0.89 -7.34
C ALA A 1 -1.78 -2.35 -7.57
N LEU A 2 -0.50 -2.63 -7.79
CA LEU A 2 0.09 -3.98 -7.72
C LEU A 2 0.71 -4.18 -6.34
N ILE A 3 0.35 -5.25 -5.62
CA ILE A 3 0.76 -5.46 -4.23
C ILE A 3 1.44 -6.82 -4.12
N GLY A 4 2.67 -6.80 -3.60
CA GLY A 4 3.50 -7.97 -3.36
C GLY A 4 3.80 -8.17 -1.87
N PRO A 5 4.48 -9.27 -1.51
CA PRO A 5 4.74 -9.63 -0.12
C PRO A 5 5.68 -8.68 0.63
N SER A 6 6.39 -7.79 -0.08
CA SER A 6 7.37 -6.85 0.47
C SER A 6 7.12 -5.38 0.11
N GLY A 7 6.09 -5.09 -0.69
CA GLY A 7 5.80 -3.72 -1.10
C GLY A 7 4.64 -3.62 -2.07
N ALA A 8 4.34 -2.40 -2.50
CA ALA A 8 3.31 -2.10 -3.47
C ALA A 8 3.81 -1.08 -4.51
N ILE A 9 3.28 -1.18 -5.72
CA ILE A 9 3.36 -0.16 -6.76
C ILE A 9 1.96 0.41 -6.92
N LEU A 10 1.79 1.69 -6.59
CA LEU A 10 0.51 2.39 -6.72
C LEU A 10 0.18 2.67 -8.19
N ASP A 11 -1.06 3.04 -8.47
CA ASP A 11 -1.52 3.30 -9.85
C ASP A 11 -0.82 4.50 -10.50
N ASP A 12 -0.24 5.40 -9.69
CA ASP A 12 0.60 6.51 -10.15
C ASP A 12 2.09 6.15 -10.30
N GLY A 13 2.45 4.87 -10.13
CA GLY A 13 3.82 4.37 -10.19
C GLY A 13 4.63 4.58 -8.91
N THR A 14 4.08 5.18 -7.85
CA THR A 14 4.77 5.33 -6.57
C THR A 14 5.07 3.95 -5.97
N GLN A 15 6.32 3.75 -5.57
CA GLN A 15 6.76 2.53 -4.88
C GLN A 15 6.67 2.70 -3.37
N VAL A 16 6.00 1.76 -2.71
CA VAL A 16 5.88 1.67 -1.25
C VAL A 16 6.59 0.40 -0.80
N GLN A 17 7.72 0.55 -0.10
CA GLN A 17 8.46 -0.57 0.46
C GLN A 17 7.97 -0.83 1.89
N PHE A 18 7.57 -2.07 2.19
CA PHE A 18 7.15 -2.43 3.54
C PHE A 18 8.37 -2.67 4.44
N SER A 19 8.19 -2.36 5.72
CA SER A 19 9.22 -2.58 6.76
C SER A 19 9.30 -4.05 7.21
N LYS A 20 8.27 -4.85 6.90
CA LYS A 20 8.14 -6.26 7.26
C LYS A 20 7.63 -7.05 6.05
N ALA A 21 7.97 -8.34 5.99
CA ALA A 21 7.41 -9.24 5.01
C ALA A 21 5.97 -9.66 5.40
N GLY A 22 5.16 -10.01 4.40
CA GLY A 22 3.80 -10.52 4.61
C GLY A 22 2.78 -9.45 4.97
N VAL A 23 3.08 -8.18 4.71
CA VAL A 23 2.11 -7.09 4.85
C VAL A 23 1.02 -7.23 3.80
N THR A 24 -0.22 -7.03 4.21
CA THR A 24 -1.43 -7.16 3.38
C THR A 24 -2.23 -5.88 3.42
N VAL A 25 -3.13 -5.70 2.45
CA VAL A 25 -4.12 -4.62 2.50
C VAL A 25 -5.16 -4.96 3.57
N LEU A 26 -5.32 -4.06 4.54
CA LEU A 26 -6.38 -4.13 5.53
C LEU A 26 -7.66 -3.43 5.02
N LEU A 27 -7.49 -2.28 4.35
CA LEU A 27 -8.58 -1.53 3.73
C LEU A 27 -8.08 -0.80 2.48
N GLU A 28 -8.83 -0.91 1.40
CA GLU A 28 -8.71 -0.01 0.25
C GLU A 28 -9.95 0.89 0.20
N GLY A 29 -9.72 2.20 0.20
CA GLY A 29 -10.76 3.22 0.06
C GLY A 29 -10.57 4.09 -1.17
N PRO A 30 -11.54 4.98 -1.46
CA PRO A 30 -11.45 5.93 -2.57
C PRO A 30 -10.21 6.83 -2.47
N SER A 31 -9.81 7.20 -1.26
CA SER A 31 -8.72 8.15 -1.01
C SER A 31 -7.37 7.49 -0.68
N GLY A 32 -7.30 6.17 -0.48
CA GLY A 32 -6.06 5.58 0.04
C GLY A 32 -6.13 4.12 0.45
N TYR A 33 -5.04 3.66 1.05
CA TYR A 33 -4.84 2.30 1.55
C TYR A 33 -4.44 2.31 3.02
N VAL A 34 -4.93 1.32 3.76
CA VAL A 34 -4.46 0.95 5.10
C VAL A 34 -3.82 -0.44 4.98
N PHE A 35 -2.56 -0.56 5.39
CA PHE A 35 -1.84 -1.84 5.42
C PHE A 35 -1.86 -2.46 6.83
N SER A 36 -1.70 -3.78 6.91
CA SER A 36 -1.73 -4.53 8.17
C SER A 36 -0.60 -4.19 9.14
N ASP A 37 0.46 -3.53 8.68
CA ASP A 37 1.55 -3.03 9.51
C ASP A 37 1.31 -1.61 10.06
N GLY A 38 0.15 -1.01 9.75
CA GLY A 38 -0.21 0.35 10.15
C GLY A 38 0.22 1.42 9.16
N THR A 39 0.87 1.07 8.04
CA THR A 39 1.21 2.05 6.99
C THR A 39 -0.07 2.61 6.37
N LEU A 40 -0.14 3.93 6.25
CA LEU A 40 -1.22 4.67 5.61
C LEU A 40 -0.71 5.36 4.36
N VAL A 41 -1.38 5.14 3.22
CA VAL A 41 -1.02 5.74 1.94
C VAL A 41 -2.21 6.48 1.37
N GLN A 42 -2.05 7.77 1.09
CA GLN A 42 -3.04 8.58 0.39
C GLN A 42 -2.81 8.48 -1.12
N LYS A 43 -3.87 8.18 -1.87
CA LYS A 43 -3.86 8.23 -3.34
C LYS A 43 -3.68 9.69 -3.78
N LYS A 44 -2.83 9.92 -4.78
CA LYS A 44 -2.74 11.23 -5.42
C LYS A 44 -3.99 11.49 -6.26
N SER A 45 -4.33 12.77 -6.41
CA SER A 45 -5.42 13.27 -7.24
C SER A 45 -5.14 13.11 -8.73
#